data_AF-A0A2U1MDF1-F1
#
_entry.id   AF-A0A2U1MDF1-F1
#
_cell.length_a   1.000
_cell.length_b   1.000
_cell.length_c   1.000
_cell.angle_alpha   90.00
_cell.angle_beta   90.00
_cell.angle_gamma   90.00
#
_symmetry.space_group_name_H-M   'P 1'
#
loop_
_entity.id
_entity.type
_entity.pdbx_description
1 polymer ?
#
loop_
_entity_poly.entity_id
_entity_poly.type
_entity_poly.pdbx_seq_one_letter_code
_entity_poly.pdbx_strand_id
1 'polypeptide(L)'
;MLDGTLGNSFFERFLEAREDSRGNSISSRSIAMQSVIRLREVTFDRFCSFYWPHFNSNLTKKLDGSRVFTEIISHIKGGLQTGECIDRKLSYEGYCLLAESRTSTLNKEKREIVYTLFEAYEKMKSERGEYDLGDLVNDIHHRLKEGKYKGDQMDFVYIDEVQDLSMRQISLFKYICQNVDEGFTFAGDTAQTIARGVDFRFQDIRFLFYKEFLSARTSVKLGKGLVSEIKQLKQNFRTHAGVLDLAQSVIDILYCYFIHSIDKLEPEISLISGEAPILLESGSDESAIVTIFGDTGTSGNIAGFGANQVILVRDDYSKNEICEYVGKNALVLTIVECKGLEFQDVLLYNFFGTSPLKD
;
A
#
# COMPACT_ATOMS: atom_id res chain seq x y z
N MET A 1 22.40 7.77 1.44
CA MET A 1 21.29 8.25 2.31
C MET A 1 21.41 9.76 2.46
N LEU A 2 20.33 10.47 2.80
CA LEU A 2 20.38 11.94 2.92
C LEU A 2 21.28 12.44 4.06
N ASP A 3 21.46 11.61 5.08
CA ASP A 3 22.31 11.85 6.25
C ASP A 3 23.76 11.35 6.06
N GLY A 4 24.12 10.85 4.87
CA GLY A 4 25.45 10.33 4.57
C GLY A 4 25.77 8.94 5.16
N THR A 5 24.83 8.30 5.86
CA THR A 5 25.06 6.96 6.47
C THR A 5 25.39 5.87 5.46
N LEU A 6 24.96 6.04 4.20
CA LEU A 6 25.22 5.14 3.07
C LEU A 6 25.79 5.89 1.85
N GLY A 7 26.89 6.61 2.06
CA GLY A 7 27.61 7.32 0.99
C GLY A 7 26.72 8.33 0.23
N ASN A 8 27.04 8.55 -1.06
CA ASN A 8 26.28 9.41 -1.98
C ASN A 8 24.80 9.06 -1.97
N SER A 9 23.91 10.05 -2.12
CA SER A 9 22.46 9.82 -2.12
C SER A 9 21.97 9.20 -3.43
N PHE A 10 20.99 8.29 -3.38
CA PHE A 10 20.25 7.84 -4.57
C PHE A 10 19.69 9.02 -5.36
N PHE A 11 19.31 10.09 -4.66
CA PHE A 11 18.68 11.24 -5.28
C PHE A 11 19.64 12.20 -5.98
N GLU A 12 20.96 12.05 -5.77
CA GLU A 12 21.96 12.91 -6.44
C GLU A 12 21.92 12.77 -7.97
N ARG A 13 21.58 11.58 -8.48
CA ARG A 13 21.40 11.35 -9.92
C ARG A 13 20.27 12.17 -10.57
N PHE A 14 19.38 12.75 -9.77
CA PHE A 14 18.31 13.63 -10.25
C PHE A 14 18.65 15.12 -10.09
N LEU A 15 19.73 15.46 -9.37
CA LEU A 15 20.17 16.84 -9.15
C LEU A 15 21.07 17.36 -10.29
N GLU A 16 21.84 16.49 -10.93
CA GLU A 16 22.69 16.85 -12.09
C GLU A 16 21.88 17.44 -13.26
N ALA A 17 20.56 17.23 -13.31
CA ALA A 17 19.68 17.82 -14.32
C ALA A 17 19.44 19.34 -14.16
N ARG A 18 19.98 20.01 -13.13
CA ARG A 18 19.70 21.43 -12.87
C ARG A 18 20.83 22.25 -12.24
N GLU A 19 22.10 21.98 -12.57
CA GLU A 19 23.24 22.81 -12.11
C GLU A 19 23.30 24.23 -12.72
N ASP A 20 22.28 24.70 -13.44
CA ASP A 20 22.29 26.05 -14.05
C ASP A 20 21.65 27.19 -13.23
N SER A 21 21.21 27.01 -11.97
CA SER A 21 20.77 28.19 -11.20
C SER A 21 20.77 28.10 -9.66
N ARG A 22 21.76 28.80 -9.09
CA ARG A 22 21.76 29.71 -7.91
C ARG A 22 21.23 29.20 -6.55
N GLY A 23 22.11 29.27 -5.55
CA GLY A 23 21.76 29.70 -4.18
C GLY A 23 22.23 28.79 -3.04
N ASN A 24 23.31 29.18 -2.36
CA ASN A 24 23.84 28.52 -1.15
C ASN A 24 22.92 28.77 0.06
N SER A 25 22.08 27.79 0.40
CA SER A 25 21.50 27.63 1.73
C SER A 25 21.11 26.15 1.93
N ILE A 26 21.55 25.53 3.03
CA ILE A 26 21.36 24.10 3.32
C ILE A 26 19.87 23.77 3.51
N SER A 27 19.08 24.69 4.10
CA SER A 27 17.62 24.52 4.29
C SER A 27 16.83 24.71 2.99
N SER A 28 17.28 25.59 2.09
CA SER A 28 16.66 25.75 0.77
C SER A 28 16.95 24.53 -0.12
N ARG A 29 18.13 23.93 0.01
CA ARG A 29 18.46 22.66 -0.66
C ARG A 29 17.59 21.50 -0.19
N SER A 30 17.34 21.35 1.12
CA SER A 30 16.50 20.23 1.62
C SER A 30 15.05 20.32 1.15
N ILE A 31 14.47 21.53 1.11
CA ILE A 31 13.09 21.74 0.63
C ILE A 31 13.02 21.53 -0.89
N ALA A 32 13.94 22.12 -1.66
CA ALA A 32 14.00 21.94 -3.11
C ALA A 32 14.20 20.46 -3.48
N MET A 33 15.00 19.74 -2.71
CA MET A 33 15.24 18.31 -2.92
C MET A 33 14.02 17.46 -2.58
N GLN A 34 13.29 17.75 -1.49
CA GLN A 34 12.01 17.10 -1.20
C GLN A 34 10.99 17.34 -2.31
N SER A 35 10.92 18.55 -2.87
CA SER A 35 10.06 18.83 -4.03
C SER A 35 10.47 18.02 -5.26
N VAL A 36 11.77 17.94 -5.57
CA VAL A 36 12.27 17.15 -6.71
C VAL A 36 11.97 15.65 -6.54
N ILE A 37 12.18 15.11 -5.33
CA ILE A 37 11.86 13.72 -4.97
C ILE A 37 10.38 13.45 -5.26
N ARG A 38 9.47 14.26 -4.69
CA ARG A 38 8.02 14.11 -4.90
C ARG A 38 7.60 14.28 -6.37
N LEU A 39 8.28 15.15 -7.13
CA LEU A 39 7.95 15.40 -8.53
C LEU A 39 8.44 14.30 -9.47
N ARG A 40 9.43 13.50 -9.08
CA ARG A 40 10.04 12.45 -9.91
C ARG A 40 9.62 11.05 -9.49
N GLU A 41 9.02 10.89 -8.32
CA GLU A 41 8.44 9.64 -7.87
C GLU A 41 7.18 9.28 -8.66
N VAL A 42 7.12 8.05 -9.17
CA VAL A 42 5.94 7.48 -9.82
C VAL A 42 5.09 6.76 -8.77
N THR A 43 4.03 7.42 -8.34
CA THR A 43 2.95 6.80 -7.54
C THR A 43 1.96 6.07 -8.45
N PHE A 44 1.03 5.30 -7.85
CA PHE A 44 -0.05 4.67 -8.60
C PHE A 44 -0.86 5.67 -9.44
N ASP A 45 -1.20 6.82 -8.88
CA ASP A 45 -1.97 7.85 -9.60
C ASP A 45 -1.19 8.38 -10.80
N ARG A 46 0.11 8.63 -10.64
CA ARG A 46 0.97 9.06 -11.76
C ARG A 46 1.14 7.97 -12.80
N PHE A 47 1.24 6.71 -12.40
CA PHE A 47 1.25 5.59 -13.32
C PHE A 47 -0.05 5.57 -14.16
N CYS A 48 -1.21 5.70 -13.51
CA CYS A 48 -2.51 5.73 -14.19
C CYS A 48 -2.69 6.94 -15.11
N SER A 49 -2.21 8.13 -14.72
CA SER A 49 -2.40 9.35 -15.52
C SER A 49 -1.37 9.52 -16.64
N PHE A 50 -0.10 9.16 -16.41
CA PHE A 50 1.01 9.53 -17.31
C PHE A 50 1.68 8.35 -18.01
N TYR A 51 1.40 7.12 -17.62
CA TYR A 51 1.98 5.91 -18.22
C TYR A 51 0.93 5.02 -18.87
N TRP A 52 -0.10 4.65 -18.10
CA TRP A 52 -1.17 3.75 -18.54
C TRP A 52 -1.81 4.14 -19.89
N PRO A 53 -2.11 5.43 -20.18
CA PRO A 53 -2.74 5.82 -21.45
C PRO A 53 -1.83 5.66 -22.68
N HIS A 54 -0.51 5.58 -22.48
CA HIS A 54 0.47 5.42 -23.56
C HIS A 54 0.81 3.96 -23.85
N PHE A 55 0.34 3.02 -23.04
CA PHE A 55 0.51 1.61 -23.30
C PHE A 55 -0.36 1.14 -24.47
N ASN A 56 0.03 0.00 -25.05
CA ASN A 56 -0.70 -0.60 -26.17
C ASN A 56 -2.13 -0.94 -25.72
N SER A 57 -3.11 -0.28 -26.33
CA SER A 57 -4.53 -0.41 -25.98
C SER A 57 -5.06 -1.84 -26.16
N ASN A 58 -4.45 -2.66 -27.02
CA ASN A 58 -4.82 -4.06 -27.17
C ASN A 58 -4.43 -4.91 -25.95
N LEU A 59 -3.38 -4.51 -25.24
CA LEU A 59 -2.89 -5.19 -24.04
C LEU A 59 -3.64 -4.69 -22.78
N THR A 60 -3.89 -3.38 -22.68
CA THR A 60 -4.53 -2.79 -21.50
C THR A 60 -6.02 -3.07 -21.40
N LYS A 61 -6.73 -3.32 -22.51
CA LYS A 61 -8.17 -3.67 -22.50
C LYS A 61 -8.52 -4.92 -21.68
N LYS A 62 -7.57 -5.84 -21.50
CA LYS A 62 -7.78 -7.12 -20.81
C LYS A 62 -7.35 -7.09 -19.34
N LEU A 63 -6.77 -5.99 -18.88
CA LEU A 63 -6.13 -5.89 -17.57
C LEU A 63 -6.52 -4.60 -16.86
N ASP A 64 -6.62 -4.68 -15.54
CA ASP A 64 -6.83 -3.51 -14.69
C ASP A 64 -5.48 -2.85 -14.34
N GLY A 65 -5.43 -1.52 -14.42
CA GLY A 65 -4.21 -0.74 -14.17
C GLY A 65 -3.66 -0.91 -12.75
N SER A 66 -4.54 -1.03 -11.76
CA SER A 66 -4.11 -1.27 -10.36
C SER A 66 -3.50 -2.65 -10.21
N ARG A 67 -4.07 -3.68 -10.86
CA ARG A 67 -3.48 -5.02 -10.84
C ARG A 67 -2.11 -5.05 -11.51
N VAL A 68 -1.96 -4.41 -12.68
CA VAL A 68 -0.67 -4.35 -13.37
C VAL A 68 0.38 -3.64 -12.50
N PHE A 69 0.02 -2.53 -11.89
CA PHE A 69 0.93 -1.80 -11.01
C PHE A 69 1.36 -2.63 -9.79
N THR A 70 0.43 -3.34 -9.14
CA THR A 70 0.76 -4.28 -8.04
C THR A 70 1.69 -5.39 -8.49
N GLU A 71 1.48 -5.99 -9.66
CA GLU A 71 2.40 -7.01 -10.17
C GLU A 71 3.80 -6.45 -10.43
N ILE A 72 3.91 -5.24 -10.97
CA ILE A 72 5.19 -4.58 -11.20
C ILE A 72 5.93 -4.34 -9.87
N ILE A 73 5.25 -3.70 -8.92
CA ILE A 73 5.89 -3.25 -7.67
C ILE A 73 6.12 -4.41 -6.70
N SER A 74 5.10 -5.22 -6.41
CA SER A 74 5.17 -6.26 -5.38
C SER A 74 5.78 -7.57 -5.87
N HIS A 75 5.52 -7.97 -7.11
CA HIS A 75 5.97 -9.28 -7.61
C HIS A 75 7.23 -9.16 -8.47
N ILE A 76 7.28 -8.30 -9.48
CA ILE A 76 8.44 -8.21 -10.39
C ILE A 76 9.63 -7.56 -9.67
N LYS A 77 9.42 -6.37 -9.08
CA LYS A 77 10.47 -5.63 -8.36
C LYS A 77 10.62 -6.01 -6.89
N GLY A 78 9.51 -6.38 -6.27
CA GLY A 78 9.44 -6.73 -4.85
C GLY A 78 9.59 -8.22 -4.55
N GLY A 79 9.62 -9.06 -5.60
CA GLY A 79 9.59 -10.50 -5.46
C GLY A 79 10.79 -11.09 -4.73
N LEU A 80 10.50 -12.12 -3.93
CA LEU A 80 11.48 -12.87 -3.16
C LEU A 80 12.24 -13.82 -4.09
N GLN A 81 13.23 -13.34 -4.83
CA GLN A 81 14.00 -14.17 -5.75
C GLN A 81 14.90 -15.19 -5.06
N THR A 82 14.96 -16.41 -5.60
CA THR A 82 15.99 -17.41 -5.28
C THR A 82 17.23 -17.11 -6.13
N GLY A 83 18.33 -16.76 -5.49
CA GLY A 83 19.64 -16.65 -6.15
C GLY A 83 20.17 -15.22 -6.27
N GLU A 84 21.49 -15.13 -6.46
CA GLU A 84 22.25 -13.90 -6.60
C GLU A 84 22.08 -13.28 -7.98
N CYS A 85 20.84 -12.97 -8.38
CA CYS A 85 20.66 -12.22 -9.62
C CYS A 85 21.22 -10.80 -9.43
N ILE A 86 22.18 -10.44 -10.29
CA ILE A 86 22.82 -9.11 -10.33
C ILE A 86 21.77 -8.05 -10.65
N ASP A 87 20.77 -8.42 -11.46
CA ASP A 87 19.61 -7.60 -11.77
C ASP A 87 18.43 -8.05 -10.90
N ARG A 88 18.15 -7.30 -9.84
CA ARG A 88 17.28 -7.70 -8.71
C ARG A 88 15.77 -7.61 -9.02
N LYS A 89 15.42 -7.60 -10.31
CA LYS A 89 14.07 -7.66 -10.88
C LYS A 89 13.81 -9.09 -11.34
N LEU A 90 12.61 -9.63 -11.17
CA LEU A 90 12.35 -11.00 -11.62
C LEU A 90 12.52 -11.06 -13.14
N SER A 91 13.25 -12.07 -13.62
CA SER A 91 13.34 -12.32 -15.06
C SER A 91 11.96 -12.71 -15.60
N TYR A 92 11.77 -12.53 -16.91
CA TYR A 92 10.56 -12.96 -17.61
C TYR A 92 10.18 -14.41 -17.27
N GLU A 93 11.16 -15.31 -17.36
CA GLU A 93 11.00 -16.73 -17.06
C GLU A 93 10.59 -16.95 -15.60
N GLY A 94 11.30 -16.31 -14.66
CA GLY A 94 10.99 -16.42 -13.24
C GLY A 94 9.59 -15.90 -12.89
N TYR A 95 9.19 -14.79 -13.49
CA TYR A 95 7.86 -14.20 -13.27
C TYR A 95 6.75 -15.05 -13.87
N CYS A 96 6.96 -15.60 -15.08
CA CYS A 96 6.00 -16.52 -15.71
C CYS A 96 5.83 -17.82 -14.92
N LEU A 97 6.89 -18.33 -14.29
CA LEU A 97 6.82 -19.51 -13.41
C LEU A 97 5.94 -19.27 -12.17
N LEU A 98 5.76 -18.02 -11.74
CA LEU A 98 4.83 -17.71 -10.64
C LEU A 98 3.38 -18.06 -11.01
N ALA A 99 3.03 -18.15 -12.30
CA ALA A 99 1.70 -18.62 -12.72
C ALA A 99 1.41 -20.06 -12.26
N GLU A 100 2.46 -20.87 -12.02
CA GLU A 100 2.35 -22.25 -11.58
C GLU A 100 2.24 -22.36 -10.05
N SER A 101 2.42 -21.24 -9.32
CA SER A 101 2.18 -21.18 -7.89
C SER A 101 0.69 -21.31 -7.58
N ARG A 102 0.38 -22.09 -6.54
CA ARG A 102 -0.99 -22.23 -5.98
C ARG A 102 -1.59 -20.90 -5.53
N THR A 103 -0.79 -19.85 -5.39
CA THR A 103 -1.22 -18.52 -4.92
C THR A 103 -1.42 -17.52 -6.05
N SER A 104 -1.24 -17.92 -7.32
CA SER A 104 -1.32 -17.01 -8.46
C SER A 104 -2.76 -16.72 -8.87
N THR A 105 -3.15 -15.45 -8.87
CA THR A 105 -4.43 -14.97 -9.40
C THR A 105 -4.40 -14.72 -10.91
N LEU A 106 -3.20 -14.59 -11.49
CA LEU A 106 -3.00 -14.39 -12.93
C LEU A 106 -2.50 -15.68 -13.60
N ASN A 107 -3.09 -15.99 -14.75
CA ASN A 107 -2.61 -17.06 -15.63
C ASN A 107 -1.35 -16.62 -16.38
N LYS A 108 -0.69 -17.58 -17.06
CA LYS A 108 0.55 -17.33 -17.79
C LYS A 108 0.39 -16.23 -18.85
N GLU A 109 -0.63 -16.30 -19.71
CA GLU A 109 -0.88 -15.30 -20.77
C GLU A 109 -0.97 -13.87 -20.20
N LYS A 110 -1.72 -13.67 -19.11
CA LYS A 110 -1.83 -12.36 -18.46
C LYS A 110 -0.48 -11.91 -17.89
N ARG A 111 0.32 -12.81 -17.31
CA ARG A 111 1.67 -12.48 -16.82
C ARG A 111 2.60 -12.07 -17.96
N GLU A 112 2.55 -12.73 -19.12
CA GLU A 112 3.35 -12.35 -20.29
C GLU A 112 3.01 -10.93 -20.76
N ILE A 113 1.71 -10.60 -20.78
CA ILE A 113 1.25 -9.23 -21.09
C ILE A 113 1.76 -8.24 -20.04
N VAL A 114 1.62 -8.55 -18.75
CA VAL A 114 2.10 -7.68 -17.66
C VAL A 114 3.60 -7.43 -17.76
N TYR A 115 4.40 -8.45 -18.08
CA TYR A 115 5.84 -8.28 -18.23
C TYR A 115 6.20 -7.39 -19.43
N THR A 116 5.47 -7.53 -20.55
CA THR A 116 5.63 -6.64 -21.70
C THR A 116 5.31 -5.18 -21.33
N LEU A 117 4.25 -4.96 -20.55
CA LEU A 117 3.88 -3.64 -20.05
C LEU A 117 4.93 -3.11 -19.05
N PHE A 118 5.51 -3.98 -18.23
CA PHE A 118 6.59 -3.65 -17.32
C PHE A 118 7.84 -3.14 -18.06
N GLU A 119 8.27 -3.80 -19.14
CA GLU A 119 9.42 -3.34 -19.92
C GLU A 119 9.15 -1.98 -20.58
N ALA A 120 7.95 -1.79 -21.12
CA ALA A 120 7.54 -0.50 -21.68
C ALA A 120 7.52 0.60 -20.61
N TYR A 121 6.99 0.29 -19.42
CA TYR A 121 6.99 1.17 -18.26
C TYR A 121 8.42 1.58 -17.85
N GLU A 122 9.32 0.61 -17.66
CA GLU A 122 10.71 0.87 -17.27
C GLU A 122 11.44 1.73 -18.31
N LYS A 123 11.22 1.46 -19.61
CA LYS A 123 11.80 2.26 -20.70
C LYS A 123 11.33 3.71 -20.64
N MET A 124 10.01 3.93 -20.60
CA MET A 124 9.44 5.28 -20.52
C MET A 124 9.91 6.03 -19.27
N LYS A 125 9.97 5.33 -18.13
CA LYS A 125 10.39 5.92 -16.87
C LYS A 125 11.87 6.32 -16.89
N SER A 126 12.72 5.49 -17.49
CA SER A 126 14.13 5.80 -17.71
C SER A 126 14.32 7.01 -18.63
N GLU A 127 13.56 7.10 -19.73
CA GLU A 127 13.60 8.25 -20.65
C GLU A 127 13.16 9.55 -19.97
N ARG A 128 12.23 9.49 -19.01
CA ARG A 128 11.74 10.64 -18.25
C ARG A 128 12.61 10.99 -17.03
N GLY A 129 13.60 10.16 -16.70
CA GLY A 129 14.42 10.32 -15.50
C GLY A 129 13.58 10.28 -14.21
N GLU A 130 12.57 9.43 -14.17
CA GLU A 130 11.69 9.22 -13.01
C GLU A 130 12.07 7.93 -12.27
N TYR A 131 11.55 7.73 -11.07
CA TYR A 131 11.77 6.50 -10.29
C TYR A 131 10.50 6.08 -9.57
N ASP A 132 10.40 4.80 -9.23
CA ASP A 132 9.40 4.32 -8.28
C ASP A 132 10.04 3.84 -6.97
N LEU A 133 9.19 3.62 -5.97
CA LEU A 133 9.63 3.16 -4.65
C LEU A 133 10.42 1.84 -4.72
N GLY A 134 10.09 0.96 -5.66
CA GLY A 134 10.82 -0.28 -5.91
C GLY A 134 12.26 -0.05 -6.32
N ASP A 135 12.54 0.96 -7.17
CA ASP A 135 13.91 1.31 -7.57
C ASP A 135 14.75 1.81 -6.39
N LEU A 136 14.16 2.68 -5.56
CA LEU A 136 14.81 3.22 -4.37
C LEU A 136 15.15 2.10 -3.38
N VAL A 137 14.18 1.25 -3.07
CA VAL A 137 14.36 0.13 -2.14
C VAL A 137 15.44 -0.84 -2.66
N ASN A 138 15.43 -1.15 -3.96
CA ASN A 138 16.42 -2.04 -4.56
C ASN A 138 17.83 -1.44 -4.58
N ASP A 139 17.97 -0.14 -4.80
CA ASP A 139 19.24 0.58 -4.68
C ASP A 139 19.76 0.58 -3.22
N ILE A 140 18.89 0.80 -2.24
CA ILE A 140 19.27 0.73 -0.82
C ILE A 140 19.77 -0.68 -0.48
N HIS A 141 19.07 -1.72 -0.92
CA HIS A 141 19.53 -3.11 -0.79
C HIS A 141 20.89 -3.33 -1.45
N HIS A 142 21.18 -2.69 -2.57
CA HIS A 142 22.45 -2.82 -3.28
C HIS A 142 23.57 -2.27 -2.41
N ARG A 143 23.40 -1.04 -1.96
CA ARG A 143 24.37 -0.31 -1.15
C ARG A 143 24.60 -0.95 0.21
N LEU A 144 23.56 -1.50 0.85
CA LEU A 144 23.68 -2.21 2.13
C LEU A 144 24.28 -3.62 2.00
N LYS A 145 24.24 -4.22 0.81
CA LYS A 145 24.91 -5.50 0.54
C LYS A 145 26.41 -5.28 0.30
N GLU A 146 26.76 -4.26 -0.47
CA GLU A 146 28.16 -3.94 -0.81
C GLU A 146 28.87 -3.16 0.30
N GLY A 147 28.20 -2.13 0.82
CA GLY A 147 28.63 -1.35 1.97
C GLY A 147 27.99 -1.91 3.24
N LYS A 148 28.77 -2.06 4.31
CA LYS A 148 28.19 -2.37 5.62
C LYS A 148 27.40 -1.16 6.12
N TYR A 149 26.25 -1.40 6.72
CA TYR A 149 25.53 -0.36 7.45
C TYR A 149 26.43 0.20 8.56
N LYS A 150 26.68 1.51 8.54
CA LYS A 150 27.56 2.20 9.50
C LYS A 150 26.81 2.95 10.59
N GLY A 151 25.47 2.92 10.56
CA GLY A 151 24.66 3.49 11.63
C GLY A 151 24.53 2.53 12.81
N ASP A 152 23.77 2.97 13.81
CA ASP A 152 23.54 2.22 15.03
C ASP A 152 22.76 0.94 14.75
N GLN A 153 23.30 -0.19 15.22
CA GLN A 153 22.60 -1.46 15.16
C GLN A 153 21.43 -1.45 16.15
N MET A 154 20.33 -2.07 15.76
CA MET A 154 19.15 -2.24 16.59
C MET A 154 19.12 -3.65 17.16
N ASP A 155 18.82 -3.77 18.45
CA ASP A 155 18.62 -5.08 19.09
C ASP A 155 17.21 -5.62 18.84
N PHE A 156 16.23 -4.72 18.73
CA PHE A 156 14.81 -5.03 18.52
C PHE A 156 14.18 -4.08 17.52
N VAL A 157 13.32 -4.63 16.65
CA VAL A 157 12.60 -3.93 15.59
C VAL A 157 11.13 -4.35 15.65
N TYR A 158 10.28 -3.39 15.98
CA TYR A 158 8.83 -3.55 15.99
C TYR A 158 8.25 -2.83 14.77
N ILE A 159 7.53 -3.57 13.94
CA ILE A 159 6.94 -3.05 12.70
C ILE A 159 5.43 -3.19 12.84
N ASP A 160 4.78 -2.06 13.04
CA ASP A 160 3.32 -1.94 13.01
C ASP A 160 2.85 -1.65 11.58
N GLU A 161 1.58 -1.91 11.29
CA GLU A 161 0.96 -1.72 9.96
C GLU A 161 1.76 -2.37 8.82
N VAL A 162 2.30 -3.57 9.06
CA VAL A 162 3.22 -4.24 8.13
C VAL A 162 2.60 -4.48 6.73
N GLN A 163 1.27 -4.51 6.63
CA GLN A 163 0.54 -4.63 5.37
C GLN A 163 0.70 -3.43 4.43
N ASP A 164 1.19 -2.28 4.92
CA ASP A 164 1.50 -1.12 4.06
C ASP A 164 2.90 -1.21 3.41
N LEU A 165 3.71 -2.18 3.82
CA LEU A 165 5.08 -2.35 3.35
C LEU A 165 5.17 -3.51 2.36
N SER A 166 5.85 -3.29 1.25
CA SER A 166 6.25 -4.39 0.36
C SER A 166 7.23 -5.34 1.06
N MET A 167 7.21 -6.61 0.67
CA MET A 167 8.16 -7.63 1.19
C MET A 167 9.62 -7.19 1.05
N ARG A 168 9.92 -6.45 -0.02
CA ARG A 168 11.26 -5.92 -0.23
C ARG A 168 11.63 -4.84 0.79
N GLN A 169 10.72 -3.91 1.09
CA GLN A 169 10.93 -2.93 2.15
C GLN A 169 11.14 -3.61 3.51
N ILE A 170 10.31 -4.60 3.84
CA ILE A 170 10.46 -5.38 5.08
C ILE A 170 11.84 -6.04 5.14
N SER A 171 12.34 -6.56 4.01
CA SER A 171 13.64 -7.21 3.97
C SER A 171 14.84 -6.27 4.18
N LEU A 172 14.66 -4.93 4.12
CA LEU A 172 15.72 -3.98 4.48
C LEU A 172 16.06 -4.04 5.97
N PHE A 173 15.11 -4.42 6.83
CA PHE A 173 15.34 -4.41 8.28
C PHE A 173 16.39 -5.45 8.73
N LYS A 174 16.72 -6.43 7.89
CA LYS A 174 17.80 -7.39 8.15
C LYS A 174 19.19 -6.76 8.23
N TYR A 175 19.39 -5.59 7.64
CA TYR A 175 20.69 -4.89 7.68
C TYR A 175 20.89 -4.06 8.95
N ILE A 176 19.81 -3.73 9.65
CA ILE A 176 19.86 -2.89 10.86
C ILE A 176 19.80 -3.71 12.15
N CYS A 177 19.17 -4.89 12.13
CA CYS A 177 19.03 -5.75 13.30
C CYS A 177 19.63 -7.14 13.03
N GLN A 178 20.58 -7.53 13.89
CA GLN A 178 21.25 -8.83 13.82
C GLN A 178 20.58 -9.90 14.69
N ASN A 179 19.65 -9.52 15.56
CA ASN A 179 18.91 -10.45 16.41
C ASN A 179 17.73 -11.06 15.62
N VAL A 180 18.01 -12.08 14.81
CA VAL A 180 16.97 -12.76 14.01
C VAL A 180 16.12 -13.74 14.82
N ASP A 181 16.55 -14.12 16.03
CA ASP A 181 15.83 -15.10 16.84
C ASP A 181 14.68 -14.45 17.62
N GLU A 182 14.90 -13.24 18.16
CA GLU A 182 13.91 -12.54 19.01
C GLU A 182 13.74 -11.05 18.67
N GLY A 183 14.57 -10.50 17.78
CA GLY A 183 14.64 -9.06 17.54
C GLY A 183 13.58 -8.50 16.60
N PHE A 184 12.63 -9.30 16.12
CA PHE A 184 11.61 -8.84 15.17
C PHE A 184 10.21 -9.15 15.64
N THR A 185 9.35 -8.13 15.63
CA THR A 185 7.90 -8.28 15.84
C THR A 185 7.17 -7.56 14.72
N PHE A 186 6.27 -8.27 14.03
CA PHE A 186 5.44 -7.73 12.95
C PHE A 186 3.98 -7.75 13.39
N ALA A 187 3.31 -6.61 13.29
CA ALA A 187 1.89 -6.44 13.58
C ALA A 187 1.19 -5.80 12.36
N GLY A 188 -0.05 -6.20 12.11
CA GLY A 188 -0.85 -5.69 11.00
C GLY A 188 -2.12 -6.51 10.77
N ASP A 189 -2.82 -6.18 9.70
CA ASP A 189 -4.05 -6.86 9.28
C ASP A 189 -4.09 -6.99 7.75
N THR A 190 -4.14 -8.23 7.26
CA THR A 190 -4.17 -8.53 5.82
C THR A 190 -5.41 -7.94 5.13
N ALA A 191 -6.54 -7.84 5.84
CA ALA A 191 -7.77 -7.27 5.30
C ALA A 191 -7.72 -5.74 5.16
N GLN A 192 -6.77 -5.06 5.80
CA GLN A 192 -6.60 -3.61 5.79
C GLN A 192 -5.48 -3.12 4.86
N THR A 193 -5.19 -3.90 3.80
CA THR A 193 -4.19 -3.53 2.78
C THR A 193 -4.75 -2.43 1.87
N ILE A 194 -4.60 -1.17 2.29
CA ILE A 194 -5.04 0.02 1.54
C ILE A 194 -3.94 0.52 0.58
N ALA A 195 -2.67 0.24 0.90
CA ALA A 195 -1.52 0.66 0.12
C ALA A 195 -1.58 0.14 -1.34
N ARG A 196 -1.72 1.06 -2.30
CA ARG A 196 -1.76 0.74 -3.73
C ARG A 196 -0.42 0.15 -4.18
N GLY A 197 -0.47 -0.98 -4.85
CA GLY A 197 0.73 -1.65 -5.36
C GLY A 197 1.35 -2.66 -4.40
N VAL A 198 0.77 -2.84 -3.19
CA VAL A 198 1.23 -3.82 -2.19
C VAL A 198 0.34 -5.07 -2.25
N ASP A 199 0.96 -6.24 -2.37
CA ASP A 199 0.31 -7.54 -2.13
C ASP A 199 0.92 -8.15 -0.87
N PHE A 200 0.09 -8.37 0.15
CA PHE A 200 0.54 -8.68 1.50
C PHE A 200 -0.17 -9.89 2.07
N ARG A 201 0.60 -10.81 2.67
CA ARG A 201 0.12 -11.87 3.56
C ARG A 201 1.16 -12.18 4.62
N PHE A 202 0.71 -12.59 5.80
CA PHE A 202 1.58 -13.05 6.87
C PHE A 202 2.38 -14.30 6.47
N GLN A 203 1.80 -15.18 5.65
CA GLN A 203 2.54 -16.33 5.10
C GLN A 203 3.76 -15.90 4.28
N ASP A 204 3.64 -14.81 3.53
CA ASP A 204 4.74 -14.29 2.72
C ASP A 204 5.84 -13.66 3.60
N ILE A 205 5.49 -13.03 4.73
CA ILE A 205 6.48 -12.61 5.74
C ILE A 205 7.23 -13.82 6.30
N ARG A 206 6.54 -14.90 6.67
CA ARG A 206 7.19 -16.10 7.22
C ARG A 206 8.19 -16.69 6.22
N PHE A 207 7.80 -16.74 4.94
CA PHE A 207 8.66 -17.20 3.87
C PHE A 207 9.85 -16.26 3.65
N LEU A 208 9.62 -14.94 3.62
CA LEU A 208 10.67 -13.92 3.56
C LEU A 208 11.67 -14.09 4.72
N PHE A 209 11.19 -14.24 5.95
CA PHE A 209 12.03 -14.36 7.14
C PHE A 209 12.95 -15.58 7.04
N TYR A 210 12.37 -16.74 6.71
CA TYR A 210 13.14 -17.96 6.50
C TYR A 210 14.22 -17.81 5.42
N LYS A 211 13.85 -17.18 4.30
CA LYS A 211 14.72 -17.08 3.13
C LYS A 211 15.80 -16.01 3.25
N GLU A 212 15.47 -14.82 3.73
CA GLU A 212 16.35 -13.66 3.68
C GLU A 212 17.05 -13.37 5.02
N PHE A 213 16.43 -13.73 6.15
CA PHE A 213 16.97 -13.45 7.50
C PHE A 213 17.72 -14.67 8.05
N LEU A 214 17.15 -15.88 7.90
CA LEU A 214 17.78 -17.11 8.41
C LEU A 214 18.79 -17.72 7.42
N SER A 215 18.43 -17.87 6.14
CA SER A 215 19.30 -18.57 5.16
C SER A 215 20.62 -17.84 4.86
N ALA A 216 20.70 -16.54 5.15
CA ALA A 216 21.93 -15.76 5.04
C ALA A 216 23.02 -16.17 6.06
N ARG A 217 22.67 -16.99 7.07
CA ARG A 217 23.57 -17.39 8.17
C ARG A 217 24.02 -18.86 8.12
N THR A 218 23.48 -19.70 7.24
CA THR A 218 23.70 -21.15 7.30
C THR A 218 24.82 -21.65 6.37
N SER A 219 26.05 -21.61 6.87
CA SER A 219 27.07 -22.66 6.67
C SER A 219 27.23 -23.58 7.89
N VAL A 220 26.42 -23.38 8.93
CA VAL A 220 26.43 -24.23 10.13
C VAL A 220 25.04 -24.83 10.35
N LYS A 221 25.01 -26.16 10.44
CA LYS A 221 23.88 -26.97 10.88
C LYS A 221 23.33 -26.45 12.21
N LEU A 222 22.27 -25.67 12.18
CA LEU A 222 21.42 -25.42 13.33
C LEU A 222 19.97 -25.69 12.89
N GLY A 223 19.21 -26.37 13.74
CA GLY A 223 17.89 -26.89 13.44
C GLY A 223 16.95 -25.83 12.83
N LYS A 224 15.97 -26.29 12.05
CA LYS A 224 14.88 -25.48 11.47
C LYS A 224 14.57 -24.29 12.38
N GLY A 225 15.04 -23.09 12.02
CA GLY A 225 14.74 -21.88 12.78
C GLY A 225 13.23 -21.79 12.91
N LEU A 226 12.74 -21.79 14.15
CA LEU A 226 11.31 -21.82 14.43
C LEU A 226 10.77 -20.42 14.19
N VAL A 227 10.30 -20.16 12.96
CA VAL A 227 9.46 -18.98 12.72
C VAL A 227 8.22 -19.12 13.60
N SER A 228 8.06 -18.20 14.55
CA SER A 228 6.94 -18.18 15.49
C SER A 228 5.60 -18.29 14.77
N GLU A 229 4.65 -18.96 15.43
CA GLU A 229 3.27 -19.01 14.95
C GLU A 229 2.64 -17.62 14.96
N ILE A 230 1.77 -17.38 13.99
CA ILE A 230 0.99 -16.14 13.91
C ILE A 230 0.01 -16.14 15.07
N LYS A 231 0.10 -15.14 15.94
CA LYS A 231 -0.83 -14.95 17.05
C LYS A 231 -1.87 -13.92 16.64
N GLN A 232 -3.13 -14.33 16.58
CA GLN A 232 -4.24 -13.44 16.28
C GLN A 232 -4.85 -12.85 17.56
N LEU A 233 -5.06 -11.54 17.56
CA LEU A 233 -5.87 -10.85 18.57
C LEU A 233 -7.30 -10.73 18.04
N LYS A 234 -8.26 -11.41 18.68
CA LYS A 234 -9.64 -11.51 18.19
C LYS A 234 -10.62 -10.53 18.83
N GLN A 235 -10.30 -10.08 20.05
CA GLN A 235 -11.23 -9.26 20.81
C GLN A 235 -11.05 -7.79 20.47
N ASN A 236 -12.09 -7.20 19.90
CA ASN A 236 -12.15 -5.79 19.57
C ASN A 236 -12.74 -5.00 20.74
N PHE A 237 -12.03 -3.95 21.16
CA PHE A 237 -12.42 -3.06 22.26
C PHE A 237 -12.82 -1.66 21.77
N ARG A 238 -12.71 -1.39 20.46
CA ARG A 238 -12.95 -0.09 19.83
C ARG A 238 -14.34 -0.02 19.18
N THR A 239 -14.74 -1.09 18.52
CA THR A 239 -15.94 -1.16 17.69
C THR A 239 -16.96 -2.11 18.29
N HIS A 240 -18.25 -1.77 18.19
CA HIS A 240 -19.34 -2.60 18.67
C HIS A 240 -19.71 -3.72 17.68
N ALA A 241 -20.39 -4.76 18.18
CA ALA A 241 -20.72 -5.97 17.43
C ALA A 241 -21.45 -5.68 16.10
N GLY A 242 -22.47 -4.81 16.09
CA GLY A 242 -23.22 -4.50 14.86
C GLY A 242 -22.39 -4.02 13.67
N VAL A 243 -21.35 -3.20 13.88
CA VAL A 243 -20.43 -2.79 12.81
C VAL A 243 -19.47 -3.91 12.43
N LEU A 244 -18.99 -4.68 13.40
CA LEU A 244 -18.10 -5.83 13.14
C LEU A 244 -18.80 -6.94 12.34
N ASP A 245 -20.07 -7.21 12.62
CA ASP A 245 -20.86 -8.20 11.90
C ASP A 245 -20.99 -7.82 10.41
N LEU A 246 -21.22 -6.54 10.12
CA LEU A 246 -21.22 -6.03 8.75
C LEU A 246 -19.83 -6.16 8.12
N ALA A 247 -18.78 -5.74 8.82
CA ALA A 247 -17.41 -5.86 8.31
C ALA A 247 -17.04 -7.31 7.99
N GLN A 248 -17.36 -8.25 8.89
CA GLN A 248 -17.13 -9.68 8.70
C GLN A 248 -17.86 -10.22 7.47
N SER A 249 -19.10 -9.76 7.21
CA SER A 249 -19.83 -10.18 5.99
C SER A 249 -19.10 -9.81 4.70
N VAL A 250 -18.40 -8.67 4.68
CA VAL A 250 -17.56 -8.25 3.54
C VAL A 250 -16.29 -9.10 3.47
N ILE A 251 -15.65 -9.37 4.61
CA ILE A 251 -14.46 -10.25 4.68
C ILE A 251 -14.78 -11.67 4.20
N ASP A 252 -15.96 -12.21 4.53
CA ASP A 252 -16.39 -13.54 4.09
C ASP A 252 -16.51 -13.63 2.56
N ILE A 253 -17.01 -12.58 1.90
CA ILE A 253 -17.02 -12.46 0.44
C ILE A 253 -15.59 -12.48 -0.09
N LEU A 254 -14.67 -11.73 0.55
CA LEU A 254 -13.26 -11.73 0.14
C LEU A 254 -12.62 -13.11 0.29
N TYR A 255 -12.91 -13.85 1.35
CA TYR A 255 -12.43 -15.23 1.53
C TYR A 255 -12.96 -16.19 0.47
N CYS A 256 -14.17 -15.96 -0.04
CA CYS A 256 -14.75 -16.79 -1.08
C CYS A 256 -14.11 -16.53 -2.46
N TYR A 257 -13.96 -15.27 -2.85
CA TYR A 257 -13.52 -14.91 -4.20
C TYR A 257 -12.02 -14.65 -4.34
N PHE A 258 -11.33 -14.32 -3.24
CA PHE A 258 -9.92 -13.91 -3.22
C PHE A 258 -9.09 -14.70 -2.21
N ILE A 259 -9.36 -16.00 -2.06
CA ILE A 259 -8.72 -16.91 -1.09
C ILE A 259 -7.18 -16.91 -1.11
N HIS A 260 -6.57 -16.55 -2.23
CA HIS A 260 -5.11 -16.52 -2.38
C HIS A 260 -4.48 -15.16 -2.06
N SER A 261 -5.29 -14.12 -1.87
CA SER A 261 -4.84 -12.74 -1.61
C SER A 261 -4.96 -12.31 -0.16
N ILE A 262 -5.68 -13.05 0.68
CA ILE A 262 -5.89 -12.70 2.09
C ILE A 262 -5.68 -13.95 2.96
N ASP A 263 -5.03 -13.78 4.11
CA ASP A 263 -4.94 -14.84 5.12
C ASP A 263 -6.30 -15.05 5.78
N LYS A 264 -6.75 -16.30 5.86
CA LYS A 264 -7.98 -16.64 6.56
C LYS A 264 -7.75 -16.56 8.08
N LEU A 265 -8.34 -15.54 8.70
CA LEU A 265 -8.32 -15.30 10.14
C LEU A 265 -9.68 -15.67 10.73
N GLU A 266 -9.71 -15.87 12.05
CA GLU A 266 -10.97 -16.06 12.75
C GLU A 266 -11.72 -14.72 12.87
N PRO A 267 -13.06 -14.71 12.87
CA PRO A 267 -13.82 -13.48 13.04
C PRO A 267 -13.47 -12.72 14.32
N GLU A 268 -13.46 -11.39 14.25
CA GLU A 268 -13.34 -10.53 15.42
C GLU A 268 -14.60 -10.62 16.29
N ILE A 269 -14.42 -10.47 17.60
CA ILE A 269 -15.51 -10.46 18.58
C ILE A 269 -15.48 -9.18 19.39
N SER A 270 -16.65 -8.57 19.62
CA SER A 270 -16.78 -7.43 20.52
C SER A 270 -17.75 -7.74 21.65
N LEU A 271 -17.40 -7.27 22.84
CA LEU A 271 -18.28 -7.30 24.02
C LEU A 271 -19.19 -6.06 24.09
N ILE A 272 -18.97 -5.07 23.21
CA ILE A 272 -19.77 -3.86 23.12
C ILE A 272 -20.94 -4.17 22.19
N SER A 273 -22.16 -4.11 22.71
CA SER A 273 -23.37 -4.21 21.89
C SER A 273 -23.67 -2.87 21.23
N GLY A 274 -24.13 -2.89 19.98
CA GLY A 274 -24.54 -1.70 19.25
C GLY A 274 -25.39 -2.10 18.04
N GLU A 275 -26.11 -1.12 17.49
CA GLU A 275 -27.09 -1.34 16.43
C GLU A 275 -26.42 -1.71 15.10
N ALA A 276 -27.17 -2.37 14.21
CA ALA A 276 -26.69 -2.63 12.85
C ALA A 276 -26.60 -1.31 12.06
N PRO A 277 -25.58 -1.13 11.20
CA PRO A 277 -25.50 0.03 10.33
C PRO A 277 -26.75 0.17 9.45
N ILE A 278 -27.20 1.41 9.24
CA ILE A 278 -28.43 1.72 8.52
C ILE A 278 -28.08 2.21 7.10
N LEU A 279 -28.80 1.70 6.10
CA LEU A 279 -28.75 2.22 4.73
C LEU A 279 -29.75 3.38 4.58
N LEU A 280 -29.25 4.54 4.19
CA LEU A 280 -30.07 5.72 3.90
C LEU A 280 -30.30 5.83 2.39
N GLU A 281 -31.52 5.52 1.95
CA GLU A 281 -31.94 5.71 0.55
C GLU A 281 -32.76 6.99 0.42
N SER A 282 -32.48 7.81 -0.60
CA SER A 282 -33.33 8.96 -0.92
C SER A 282 -34.56 8.48 -1.69
N GLY A 283 -35.75 8.85 -1.24
CA GLY A 283 -37.01 8.59 -1.94
C GLY A 283 -37.28 9.52 -3.13
N SER A 284 -36.33 10.40 -3.47
CA SER A 284 -36.42 11.39 -4.56
C SER A 284 -35.14 11.36 -5.42
N ASP A 285 -35.18 12.00 -6.59
CA ASP A 285 -33.98 12.20 -7.44
C ASP A 285 -32.91 13.11 -6.79
N GLU A 286 -33.21 13.74 -5.63
CA GLU A 286 -32.24 14.52 -4.87
C GLU A 286 -31.39 13.63 -3.94
N SER A 287 -30.10 13.92 -3.82
CA SER A 287 -29.20 13.15 -2.97
C SER A 287 -29.53 13.35 -1.48
N ALA A 288 -29.57 12.27 -0.70
CA ALA A 288 -29.88 12.33 0.73
C ALA A 288 -28.93 13.28 1.50
N ILE A 289 -27.69 13.46 1.02
CA ILE A 289 -26.72 14.38 1.58
C ILE A 289 -27.19 15.85 1.49
N VAL A 290 -27.87 16.23 0.40
CA VAL A 290 -28.43 17.58 0.22
C VAL A 290 -29.61 17.80 1.15
N THR A 291 -30.44 16.79 1.40
CA THR A 291 -31.50 16.90 2.41
C THR A 291 -30.94 17.03 3.83
N ILE A 292 -29.85 16.33 4.15
CA ILE A 292 -29.24 16.34 5.49
C ILE A 292 -28.45 17.65 5.75
N PHE A 293 -27.73 18.17 4.75
CA PHE A 293 -26.79 19.29 4.93
C PHE A 293 -27.10 20.54 4.10
N GLY A 294 -28.01 20.47 3.13
CA GLY A 294 -28.29 21.56 2.17
C GLY A 294 -29.28 22.61 2.66
N ASP A 295 -30.10 22.32 3.68
CA ASP A 295 -31.02 23.33 4.25
C ASP A 295 -30.31 24.21 5.28
N THR A 296 -29.62 25.23 4.79
CA THR A 296 -29.01 26.29 5.62
C THR A 296 -30.00 27.44 5.91
N GLY A 297 -31.26 27.31 5.49
CA GLY A 297 -32.16 28.46 5.32
C GLY A 297 -33.30 28.60 6.34
N THR A 298 -34.05 27.53 6.68
CA THR A 298 -35.38 27.80 7.30
C THR A 298 -36.00 26.70 8.16
N SER A 299 -35.31 25.61 8.45
CA SER A 299 -35.83 24.57 9.36
C SER A 299 -34.76 24.13 10.37
N GLY A 300 -35.18 23.89 11.61
CA GLY A 300 -34.37 24.10 12.82
C GLY A 300 -33.09 23.26 12.95
N ASN A 301 -32.05 23.89 13.53
CA ASN A 301 -30.94 23.28 14.28
C ASN A 301 -30.52 21.86 13.83
N ILE A 302 -30.17 21.65 12.56
CA ILE A 302 -29.25 20.55 12.24
C ILE A 302 -27.88 21.05 12.69
N ALA A 303 -27.54 20.74 13.94
CA ALA A 303 -26.18 20.93 14.44
C ALA A 303 -25.26 20.19 13.46
N GLY A 304 -24.35 20.93 12.81
CA GLY A 304 -23.36 20.34 11.91
C GLY A 304 -22.63 19.19 12.59
N PHE A 305 -22.10 18.28 11.78
CA PHE A 305 -21.33 17.15 12.27
C PHE A 305 -20.24 17.64 13.22
N GLY A 306 -20.21 17.06 14.42
CA GLY A 306 -19.20 17.37 15.43
C GLY A 306 -17.83 16.82 15.04
N ALA A 307 -16.80 17.13 15.83
CA ALA A 307 -15.43 16.66 15.59
C ALA A 307 -15.27 15.12 15.59
N ASN A 308 -16.25 14.39 16.11
CA ASN A 308 -16.26 12.92 16.18
C ASN A 308 -17.09 12.26 15.08
N GLN A 309 -17.56 13.02 14.09
CA GLN A 309 -18.42 12.52 13.01
C GLN A 309 -17.75 12.80 11.67
N VAL A 310 -17.74 11.80 10.79
CA VAL A 310 -17.04 11.89 9.50
C VAL A 310 -17.89 11.37 8.37
N ILE A 311 -17.73 11.98 7.19
CA ILE A 311 -18.23 11.44 5.93
C ILE A 311 -17.03 10.84 5.20
N LEU A 312 -17.12 9.56 4.87
CA LEU A 312 -16.12 8.88 4.06
C LEU A 312 -16.58 8.75 2.61
N VAL A 313 -15.67 9.07 1.70
CA VAL A 313 -15.86 8.95 0.26
C VAL A 313 -14.75 8.09 -0.35
N ARG A 314 -14.98 7.60 -1.57
CA ARG A 314 -14.04 6.69 -2.25
C ARG A 314 -12.77 7.39 -2.70
N ASP A 315 -12.89 8.57 -3.27
CA ASP A 315 -11.81 9.28 -3.97
C ASP A 315 -11.92 10.81 -3.82
N ASP A 316 -10.85 11.51 -4.20
CA ASP A 316 -10.75 12.97 -4.11
C ASP A 316 -11.76 13.70 -5.01
N TYR A 317 -12.22 13.08 -6.10
CA TYR A 317 -13.23 13.67 -6.96
C TYR A 317 -14.57 13.76 -6.22
N SER A 318 -15.04 12.63 -5.66
CA SER A 318 -16.24 12.61 -4.82
C SER A 318 -16.10 13.48 -3.57
N LYS A 319 -14.90 13.57 -3.00
CA LYS A 319 -14.60 14.48 -1.88
C LYS A 319 -14.84 15.93 -2.27
N ASN A 320 -14.29 16.37 -3.39
CA ASN A 320 -14.45 17.75 -3.85
C ASN A 320 -15.91 18.07 -4.18
N GLU A 321 -16.61 17.14 -4.86
CA GLU A 321 -18.03 17.28 -5.18
C GLU A 321 -18.89 17.44 -3.92
N ILE A 322 -18.71 16.59 -2.90
CA ILE A 322 -19.54 16.65 -1.70
C ILE A 322 -19.19 17.83 -0.78
N CYS A 323 -17.92 18.29 -0.79
CA CYS A 323 -17.50 19.46 -0.03
C CYS A 323 -18.25 20.73 -0.46
N GLU A 324 -18.71 20.83 -1.71
CA GLU A 324 -19.53 21.97 -2.18
C GLU A 324 -20.89 22.01 -1.50
N TYR A 325 -21.50 20.86 -1.22
CA TYR A 325 -22.82 20.76 -0.57
C TYR A 325 -22.74 20.86 0.95
N VAL A 326 -21.77 20.18 1.55
CA VAL A 326 -21.66 20.06 3.02
C VAL A 326 -20.89 21.24 3.64
N GLY A 327 -20.04 21.91 2.86
CA GLY A 327 -19.27 23.07 3.30
C GLY A 327 -18.41 22.77 4.53
N LYS A 328 -18.49 23.63 5.54
CA LYS A 328 -17.75 23.48 6.81
C LYS A 328 -18.53 22.70 7.88
N ASN A 329 -19.69 22.15 7.52
CA ASN A 329 -20.59 21.53 8.48
C ASN A 329 -20.25 20.06 8.76
N ALA A 330 -19.33 19.44 8.02
CA ALA A 330 -18.83 18.10 8.33
C ALA A 330 -17.38 17.90 7.86
N LEU A 331 -16.70 16.95 8.50
CA LEU A 331 -15.41 16.46 8.06
C LEU A 331 -15.61 15.42 6.95
N VAL A 332 -15.02 15.65 5.77
CA VAL A 332 -15.05 14.72 4.64
C VAL A 332 -13.65 14.19 4.39
N LEU A 333 -13.47 12.88 4.44
CA LEU A 333 -12.18 12.20 4.22
C LEU A 333 -12.31 11.08 3.19
N THR A 334 -11.23 10.82 2.46
CA THR A 334 -11.09 9.57 1.70
C THR A 334 -10.70 8.42 2.65
N ILE A 335 -10.83 7.17 2.18
CA ILE A 335 -10.40 5.98 2.94
C ILE A 335 -8.90 6.03 3.29
N VAL A 336 -8.07 6.61 2.42
CA VAL A 336 -6.64 6.74 2.68
C VAL A 336 -6.38 7.76 3.78
N GLU A 337 -7.09 8.88 3.77
CA GLU A 337 -6.94 9.94 4.77
C GLU A 337 -7.51 9.57 6.14
N CYS A 338 -8.56 8.73 6.18
CA CYS A 338 -9.14 8.28 7.45
C CYS A 338 -8.34 7.17 8.13
N LYS A 339 -7.29 6.63 7.47
CA LYS A 339 -6.50 5.53 8.02
C LYS A 339 -5.85 5.94 9.36
N GLY A 340 -6.05 5.11 10.37
CA GLY A 340 -5.55 5.36 11.74
C GLY A 340 -6.36 6.38 12.54
N LEU A 341 -7.48 6.88 12.00
CA LEU A 341 -8.41 7.74 12.73
C LEU A 341 -9.63 6.95 13.19
N GLU A 342 -10.19 7.36 14.32
CA GLU A 342 -11.38 6.75 14.93
C GLU A 342 -12.46 7.82 15.12
N PHE A 343 -13.70 7.47 14.82
CA PHE A 343 -14.86 8.38 14.89
C PHE A 343 -16.02 7.67 15.58
N GLN A 344 -16.89 8.43 16.23
CA GLN A 344 -18.09 7.88 16.89
C GLN A 344 -19.15 7.53 15.85
N ASP A 345 -19.37 8.41 14.87
CA ASP A 345 -20.31 8.20 13.77
C ASP A 345 -19.61 8.34 12.42
N VAL A 346 -19.89 7.40 11.52
CA VAL A 346 -19.31 7.36 10.17
C VAL A 346 -20.43 7.25 9.14
N LEU A 347 -20.48 8.20 8.21
CA LEU A 347 -21.37 8.14 7.05
C LEU A 347 -20.56 7.75 5.80
N LEU A 348 -20.84 6.58 5.22
CA LEU A 348 -20.28 6.19 3.92
C LEU A 348 -21.14 6.77 2.80
N TYR A 349 -20.59 7.71 2.01
CA TYR A 349 -21.34 8.36 0.94
C TYR A 349 -20.98 7.82 -0.45
N ASN A 350 -22.00 7.38 -1.19
CA ASN A 350 -21.94 6.94 -2.60
C ASN A 350 -20.68 6.12 -2.95
N PHE A 351 -20.30 5.20 -2.07
CA PHE A 351 -18.96 4.60 -2.09
C PHE A 351 -18.67 3.82 -3.38
N PHE A 352 -19.71 3.26 -3.99
CA PHE A 352 -19.61 2.48 -5.22
C PHE A 352 -19.89 3.29 -6.50
N GLY A 353 -20.35 4.55 -6.39
CA GLY A 353 -20.77 5.35 -7.56
C GLY A 353 -19.66 5.64 -8.56
N THR A 354 -18.42 5.80 -8.09
CA THR A 354 -17.23 5.99 -8.93
C THR A 354 -16.47 4.69 -9.19
N SER A 355 -17.09 3.53 -8.99
CA SER A 355 -16.45 2.25 -9.26
C SER A 355 -16.08 2.11 -10.74
N PRO A 356 -14.83 1.73 -11.08
CA PRO A 356 -14.43 1.48 -12.46
C PRO A 356 -15.08 0.20 -13.02
N LEU A 357 -15.59 -0.67 -12.14
CA LEU A 357 -16.40 -1.83 -12.50
C LEU A 357 -17.81 -1.32 -12.84
N LYS A 358 -18.12 -1.22 -14.13
CA LYS A 358 -19.46 -0.94 -14.63
C LYS A 358 -20.28 -2.23 -14.62
N ASP A 359 -21.58 -2.11 -14.35
CA ASP A 359 -22.58 -3.19 -14.44
C ASP A 359 -22.59 -3.89 -15.81
#